data_AF-A0A820A4W6-F1
#
_entry.id   AF-A0A820A4W6-F1
#
_cell.length_a   1.000
_cell.length_b   1.000
_cell.length_c   1.000
_cell.angle_alpha   90.00
_cell.angle_beta   90.00
_cell.angle_gamma   90.00
#
_symmetry.space_group_name_H-M   'P 1'
#
loop_
_entity.id
_entity.type
_entity.pdbx_description
1 polymer ?
#
loop_
_entity_poly.entity_id
_entity_poly.type
_entity_poly.pdbx_seq_one_letter_code
_entity_poly.pdbx_strand_id
1 'polypeptide(L)'
;DPYSLSNIAKTIRQSIIQLRDPKVLESGIATIDGLIRKNIRNNKFPNPQLVPNEIAVNSNLKYDWANLVDFGYTDKCRFYTI
;
A
#
# COMPACT_ATOMS: atom_id res chain seq x y z
N ASP A 1 -0.20 -25.16 5.33
CA ASP A 1 0.47 -24.04 6.04
C ASP A 1 0.11 -22.70 5.40
N PRO A 2 -0.72 -21.87 6.06
CA PRO A 2 -1.09 -20.55 5.56
C PRO A 2 0.11 -19.59 5.43
N TYR A 3 1.24 -19.88 6.10
CA TYR A 3 2.46 -19.09 6.07
C TYR A 3 3.48 -19.58 5.03
N SER A 4 3.16 -20.63 4.26
CA SER A 4 4.02 -21.03 3.15
C SER A 4 4.10 -19.91 2.09
N LEU A 5 5.29 -19.69 1.53
CA LEU A 5 5.52 -18.68 0.49
C LEU A 5 4.55 -18.82 -0.70
N SER A 6 4.16 -20.06 -1.03
CA SER A 6 3.18 -20.34 -2.09
C SER A 6 1.80 -19.78 -1.78
N ASN A 7 1.32 -19.93 -0.54
CA ASN A 7 0.01 -19.43 -0.13
C ASN A 7 0.01 -17.91 -0.03
N ILE A 8 1.07 -17.31 0.52
CA ILE A 8 1.26 -15.85 0.54
C ILE A 8 1.22 -15.29 -0.90
N ALA A 9 1.95 -15.91 -1.84
CA ALA A 9 1.95 -15.49 -3.24
C ALA A 9 0.56 -15.62 -3.90
N LYS A 10 -0.20 -16.68 -3.58
CA LYS A 10 -1.58 -16.84 -4.07
C LYS A 10 -2.49 -15.74 -3.54
N THR A 11 -2.42 -15.43 -2.25
CA THR A 11 -3.20 -14.37 -1.63
C THR A 11 -2.88 -13.01 -2.26
N ILE A 12 -1.59 -12.66 -2.42
CA ILE A 12 -1.18 -11.42 -3.07
C ILE A 12 -1.76 -11.33 -4.49
N ARG A 13 -1.66 -12.40 -5.30
CA ARG A 13 -2.23 -12.42 -6.66
C ARG A 13 -3.74 -12.22 -6.66
N GLN A 14 -4.47 -12.88 -5.75
CA GLN A 14 -5.91 -12.74 -5.63
C GLN A 14 -6.30 -11.30 -5.27
N SER A 15 -5.60 -10.68 -4.31
CA SER A 15 -5.83 -9.29 -3.94
C SER A 15 -5.57 -8.33 -5.11
N ILE A 16 -4.49 -8.53 -5.88
CA ILE A 16 -4.21 -7.73 -7.09
C ILE A 16 -5.33 -7.86 -8.12
N ILE A 17 -5.83 -9.08 -8.35
CA ILE A 17 -6.93 -9.32 -9.29
C ILE A 17 -8.19 -8.63 -8.82
N GLN A 18 -8.52 -8.74 -7.53
CA GLN A 18 -9.70 -8.12 -6.94
C GLN A 18 -9.65 -6.59 -7.04
N LEU A 19 -8.49 -5.98 -6.78
CA LEU A 19 -8.30 -4.52 -6.88
C LEU A 19 -8.42 -3.97 -8.31
N ARG A 20 -8.42 -4.83 -9.34
CA ARG A 20 -8.70 -4.41 -10.72
C ARG A 20 -10.19 -4.24 -10.99
N ASP A 21 -11.07 -4.70 -10.11
CA ASP A 21 -12.49 -4.37 -10.17
C ASP A 21 -12.67 -2.88 -9.82
N PRO A 22 -13.21 -2.06 -10.75
CA PRO A 22 -13.40 -0.64 -10.52
C PRO A 22 -14.20 -0.31 -9.26
N LYS A 23 -15.19 -1.15 -8.89
CA LYS A 23 -16.03 -0.91 -7.69
C LYS A 23 -15.23 -1.09 -6.41
N VAL A 24 -14.37 -2.11 -6.37
CA VAL A 24 -13.48 -2.37 -5.23
C VAL A 24 -12.47 -1.24 -5.11
N LEU A 25 -11.86 -0.84 -6.23
CA LEU A 25 -10.89 0.25 -6.27
C LEU A 25 -11.49 1.58 -5.81
N GLU A 26 -12.67 1.93 -6.33
CA GLU A 26 -13.37 3.17 -5.98
C GLU A 26 -13.66 3.25 -4.47
N SER A 27 -14.16 2.17 -3.88
CA SER A 27 -14.39 2.10 -2.43
C SER A 27 -13.11 2.28 -1.61
N GLY A 28 -12.01 1.68 -2.08
CA GLY A 28 -10.68 1.85 -1.47
C GLY A 28 -10.20 3.30 -1.54
N ILE A 29 -10.32 3.95 -2.70
CA ILE A 29 -9.93 5.35 -2.90
C ILE A 29 -10.77 6.28 -2.00
N ALA A 30 -12.09 6.10 -1.97
CA ALA A 30 -12.98 6.90 -1.13
C ALA A 30 -12.63 6.79 0.35
N THR A 31 -12.28 5.59 0.81
CA THR A 31 -11.86 5.34 2.20
C THR A 31 -10.57 6.10 2.53
N ILE A 32 -9.57 6.03 1.65
CA ILE A 32 -8.28 6.72 1.84
C ILE A 32 -8.46 8.24 1.79
N ASP A 33 -9.26 8.78 0.85
CA ASP A 33 -9.56 10.22 0.78
C ASP A 33 -10.20 10.72 2.09
N GLY A 34 -11.17 9.97 2.63
CA GLY A 34 -11.79 10.28 3.92
C GLY A 34 -10.79 10.29 5.08
N LEU A 35 -9.88 9.32 5.12
CA LEU A 35 -8.83 9.24 6.14
C LEU A 35 -7.84 10.41 6.04
N ILE A 36 -7.39 10.75 4.83
CA ILE A 36 -6.47 11.87 4.59
C ILE A 36 -7.12 13.19 5.03
N ARG A 37 -8.36 13.46 4.59
CA ARG A 37 -9.11 14.67 4.99
C ARG A 37 -9.29 14.75 6.50
N LYS A 38 -9.59 13.63 7.15
CA LYS A 38 -9.74 13.56 8.61
C LYS A 38 -8.42 13.86 9.33
N ASN A 39 -7.29 13.36 8.83
CA ASN A 39 -5.98 13.63 9.42
C ASN A 39 -5.59 15.10 9.27
N ILE A 40 -5.80 15.68 8.08
CA ILE A 40 -5.57 17.11 7.83
C ILE A 40 -6.42 17.97 8.77
N ARG A 41 -7.74 17.71 8.85
CA ARG A 41 -8.65 18.45 9.74
C ARG A 41 -8.23 18.41 11.21
N ASN A 42 -7.68 17.28 11.66
CA ASN A 42 -7.25 17.09 13.05
C ASN A 42 -5.78 17.47 13.28
N ASN A 43 -5.10 18.06 12.28
CA ASN A 43 -3.68 18.36 12.28
C ASN A 43 -2.81 17.17 12.74
N LYS A 44 -3.22 15.94 12.35
CA LYS A 44 -2.50 14.71 12.66
C LYS A 44 -1.48 14.44 11.57
N PHE A 45 -0.22 14.35 11.96
CA PHE A 45 0.82 13.84 11.08
C PHE A 45 0.57 12.36 10.75
N PRO A 46 1.06 11.88 9.59
CA PRO A 46 1.09 10.46 9.31
C PRO A 46 1.75 9.74 10.48
N ASN A 47 1.08 8.72 11.03
CA ASN A 47 1.68 7.88 12.05
C ASN A 47 2.37 6.70 11.36
N PRO A 48 3.71 6.70 11.22
CA PRO A 48 4.42 5.59 10.60
C PRO A 48 4.29 4.27 11.37
N GLN A 49 3.83 4.31 12.62
CA GLN A 49 3.58 3.14 13.47
C GLN A 49 2.14 2.61 13.38
N LEU A 50 1.29 3.17 12.49
CA LEU A 50 -0.11 2.73 12.35
C LEU A 50 -0.21 1.22 12.02
N VAL A 51 0.76 0.71 11.27
CA VAL A 51 0.84 -0.71 10.91
C VAL A 51 2.23 -1.22 11.29
N PRO A 52 2.44 -1.65 12.54
CA PRO A 52 3.73 -2.17 12.96
C PRO A 52 4.06 -3.43 12.16
N ASN A 53 5.28 -3.48 11.60
CA ASN A 53 5.77 -4.54 10.70
C ASN A 53 5.17 -4.54 9.28
N GLU A 54 4.65 -3.41 8.81
CA GLU A 54 4.25 -3.28 7.39
C GLU A 54 5.47 -3.40 6.46
N ILE A 55 5.33 -4.26 5.45
CA ILE A 55 6.25 -4.31 4.32
C ILE A 55 5.49 -3.77 3.11
N ALA A 56 5.92 -2.62 2.58
CA ALA A 56 5.43 -2.13 1.30
C ALA A 56 6.40 -2.54 0.19
N VAL A 57 5.87 -3.15 -0.87
CA VAL A 57 6.64 -3.61 -2.03
C VAL A 57 6.14 -2.87 -3.27
N ASN A 58 7.02 -2.13 -3.94
CA ASN A 58 6.73 -1.52 -5.24
C ASN A 58 7.35 -2.36 -6.36
N SER A 59 6.51 -3.07 -7.13
CA SER A 59 6.97 -3.95 -8.22
C SER A 59 7.10 -3.25 -9.59
N ASN A 60 6.87 -1.93 -9.67
CA ASN A 60 6.94 -1.20 -10.93
C ASN A 60 8.35 -0.62 -11.15
N LEU A 61 9.15 -1.27 -11.99
CA LEU A 61 10.47 -0.77 -12.43
C LEU A 61 10.37 0.60 -13.15
N LYS A 62 9.23 0.89 -13.80
CA LYS A 62 9.07 2.05 -14.69
C LYS A 62 8.46 3.31 -14.06
N TYR A 63 7.78 3.19 -12.93
CA TYR A 63 7.09 4.30 -12.28
C TYR A 63 7.27 4.16 -10.77
N ASP A 64 8.42 4.60 -10.28
CA ASP A 64 8.64 4.72 -8.84
C ASP A 64 7.88 5.96 -8.34
N TRP A 65 6.56 5.84 -8.25
CA TRP A 65 5.68 6.87 -7.69
C TRP A 65 6.08 7.24 -6.26
N ALA A 66 6.81 6.36 -5.57
CA ALA A 66 7.41 6.64 -4.27
C ALA A 66 8.49 7.75 -4.32
N ASN A 67 9.07 8.05 -5.49
CA ASN A 67 9.93 9.24 -5.69
C ASN A 67 9.11 10.49 -6.08
N LEU A 68 7.86 10.32 -6.51
CA LEU A 68 6.95 11.43 -6.85
C LEU A 68 6.14 11.89 -5.63
N VAL A 69 6.02 11.04 -4.62
CA VAL A 69 5.28 11.34 -3.40
C VAL A 69 6.06 10.85 -2.19
N ASP A 70 6.68 11.78 -1.47
CA ASP A 70 7.31 11.51 -0.18
C ASP A 70 6.22 11.41 0.90
N PHE A 71 5.95 10.19 1.33
CA PHE A 71 5.02 9.91 2.42
C PHE A 71 5.71 9.86 3.80
N GLY A 72 7.01 10.18 3.88
CA GLY A 72 7.80 10.12 5.12
C GLY A 72 8.20 8.69 5.53
N TYR A 73 8.07 7.71 4.63
CA TYR A 73 8.44 6.31 4.87
C TYR A 73 9.86 6.02 4.34
N THR A 74 10.89 6.41 5.09
CA THR A 74 12.31 6.20 4.73
C THR A 74 12.78 4.76 4.90
N ASP A 75 12.01 3.92 5.62
CA ASP A 75 12.49 2.66 6.18
C ASP A 75 11.94 1.43 5.42
N LYS A 76 11.22 1.63 4.31
CA LYS A 76 10.54 0.55 3.59
C LYS A 76 11.44 -0.07 2.52
N CYS A 77 11.54 -1.41 2.54
CA CYS A 77 12.38 -2.20 1.65
C CYS A 77 11.86 -2.12 0.19
N ARG A 78 12.68 -1.57 -0.71
CA ARG A 78 12.34 -1.42 -2.14
C ARG A 78 12.85 -2.64 -2.91
N PHE A 79 11.95 -3.51 -3.36
CA PHE A 79 12.32 -4.65 -4.22
C PHE A 79 12.06 -4.31 -5.68
N TYR A 80 13.13 -3.97 -6.40
CA TYR A 80 13.10 -3.85 -7.84
C TYR A 80 13.27 -5.25 -8.45
N THR A 81 12.23 -5.77 -9.12
CA THR A 81 12.37 -7.00 -9.92
C THR A 81 13.00 -6.64 -11.26
N ILE A 82 14.18 -7.20 -11.54
CA ILE A 82 14.91 -7.11 -12.83
C ILE A 82 14.15 -7.87 -13.91
#